data_AF-A0A2P6RLG9-F1
#
_entry.id   AF-A0A2P6RLG9-F1
#
_cell.length_a   1.000
_cell.length_b   1.000
_cell.length_c   1.000
_cell.angle_alpha   90.00
_cell.angle_beta   90.00
_cell.angle_gamma   90.00
#
_symmetry.space_group_name_H-M   'P 1'
#
loop_
_entity.id
_entity.type
_entity.pdbx_description
1 polymer ?
#
loop_
_entity_poly.entity_id
_entity_poly.type
_entity_poly.pdbx_seq_one_letter_code
_entity_poly.pdbx_strand_id
1 'polypeptide(L)'
;MAMATSPHSLLLQNPTPTFLKNPKLPFTAVPMTSTRISPTTTAKPMSIKCAATTTPIQDLRPNPPESQDRVFNFAAGPANLPENVLKKAQSELYNWRGSGMSVMEMSHRGKEFSSIIQKAESDLRTLLNIPQEYSVLFLQAAPPPSSPRSR
;
A
#
# COMPACT_ATOMS: atom_id res chain seq x y z
N MET A 1 -6.73 -17.35 -63.84
CA MET A 1 -7.58 -18.12 -62.90
C MET A 1 -8.17 -17.15 -61.88
N ALA A 2 -9.48 -17.26 -61.67
CA ALA A 2 -10.42 -16.41 -60.91
C ALA A 2 -9.95 -16.01 -59.49
N MET A 3 -10.14 -14.77 -58.98
CA MET A 3 -11.35 -13.98 -58.61
C MET A 3 -12.08 -14.45 -57.34
N ALA A 4 -12.17 -13.57 -56.33
CA ALA A 4 -13.32 -13.33 -55.43
C ALA A 4 -12.98 -12.16 -54.46
N THR A 5 -13.31 -10.89 -54.72
CA THR A 5 -14.58 -10.14 -54.53
C THR A 5 -14.96 -9.79 -53.08
N SER A 6 -14.65 -8.54 -52.70
CA SER A 6 -15.44 -7.62 -51.82
C SER A 6 -16.77 -7.23 -52.55
N PRO A 7 -17.82 -6.54 -52.01
CA PRO A 7 -17.85 -5.57 -50.88
C PRO A 7 -19.19 -5.38 -50.07
N HIS A 8 -19.15 -4.43 -49.11
CA HIS A 8 -20.17 -3.42 -48.72
C HIS A 8 -21.54 -3.75 -48.02
N SER A 9 -21.67 -3.23 -46.79
CA SER A 9 -22.70 -2.31 -46.23
C SER A 9 -24.20 -2.49 -46.55
N LEU A 10 -25.04 -2.66 -45.51
CA LEU A 10 -26.40 -2.09 -45.30
C LEU A 10 -26.81 -2.30 -43.82
N LEU A 11 -26.75 -1.29 -42.96
CA LEU A 11 -27.87 -0.43 -42.48
C LEU A 11 -29.12 -1.13 -41.92
N LEU A 12 -29.48 -0.71 -40.70
CA LEU A 12 -30.83 -0.60 -40.11
C LEU A 12 -31.56 -1.88 -39.66
N GLN A 13 -31.73 -2.06 -38.34
CA GLN A 13 -33.03 -1.85 -37.65
C GLN A 13 -33.03 -2.40 -36.21
N ASN A 14 -33.21 -1.50 -35.25
CA ASN A 14 -33.77 -1.80 -33.93
C ASN A 14 -35.30 -1.90 -34.08
N PRO A 15 -35.99 -2.77 -33.34
CA PRO A 15 -37.09 -2.24 -32.52
C PRO A 15 -37.30 -2.98 -31.18
N THR A 16 -37.26 -2.25 -30.07
CA THR A 16 -38.16 -2.48 -28.92
C THR A 16 -39.59 -2.07 -29.30
N PRO A 17 -40.66 -2.74 -28.84
CA PRO A 17 -41.34 -2.24 -27.63
C PRO A 17 -42.18 -3.26 -26.78
N THR A 18 -42.30 -2.95 -25.47
CA THR A 18 -43.52 -3.08 -24.60
C THR A 18 -44.01 -4.51 -24.24
N PHE A 19 -44.75 -4.82 -23.17
CA PHE A 19 -45.52 -4.05 -22.18
C PHE A 19 -45.92 -4.98 -20.99
N LEU A 20 -45.91 -4.43 -19.78
CA LEU A 20 -46.74 -4.70 -18.59
C LEU A 20 -47.36 -6.10 -18.31
N LYS A 21 -47.19 -6.57 -17.05
CA LYS A 21 -48.25 -6.48 -16.02
C LYS A 21 -47.81 -7.01 -14.64
N ASN A 22 -47.76 -6.09 -13.67
CA ASN A 22 -48.06 -6.40 -12.26
C ASN A 22 -49.53 -6.82 -12.12
N PRO A 23 -49.86 -7.61 -11.07
CA PRO A 23 -50.88 -7.14 -10.14
C PRO A 23 -50.59 -7.42 -8.65
N LYS A 24 -50.67 -6.34 -7.86
CA LYS A 24 -51.32 -6.18 -6.54
C LYS A 24 -51.26 -7.30 -5.47
N LEU A 25 -50.42 -7.06 -4.44
CA LEU A 25 -50.67 -6.99 -2.96
C LEU A 25 -51.63 -7.98 -2.26
N PRO A 26 -51.33 -8.43 -1.01
CA PRO A 26 -51.61 -7.59 0.16
C PRO A 26 -50.49 -7.49 1.20
N PHE A 27 -50.37 -6.26 1.73
CA PHE A 27 -49.67 -5.86 2.94
C PHE A 27 -50.33 -6.53 4.17
N THR A 28 -49.59 -7.30 4.95
CA THR A 28 -50.00 -7.74 6.29
C THR A 28 -49.42 -6.80 7.34
N ALA A 29 -50.32 -6.16 8.10
CA ALA A 29 -50.01 -5.30 9.22
C ALA A 29 -49.44 -6.09 10.41
N VAL A 30 -48.36 -5.58 11.01
CA VAL A 30 -47.79 -6.10 12.26
C VAL A 30 -48.32 -5.25 13.42
N PRO A 31 -48.88 -5.83 14.50
CA PRO A 31 -49.44 -5.07 15.60
C PRO A 31 -48.35 -4.40 16.46
N MET A 32 -48.51 -3.09 16.71
CA MET A 32 -47.74 -2.36 17.71
C MET A 32 -48.22 -2.74 19.12
N THR A 33 -47.40 -3.47 19.87
CA THR A 33 -47.60 -3.66 21.30
C THR A 33 -46.89 -2.53 22.06
N SER A 34 -47.69 -1.64 22.66
CA SER A 34 -47.21 -0.54 23.51
C SER A 34 -46.90 -1.07 24.90
N THR A 35 -45.62 -1.32 25.21
CA THR A 35 -45.16 -1.64 26.56
C THR A 35 -44.73 -0.35 27.25
N ARG A 36 -45.54 0.09 28.22
CA ARG A 36 -45.31 1.25 29.08
C ARG A 36 -44.19 0.93 30.07
N ILE A 37 -42.99 1.49 29.85
CA ILE A 37 -41.89 1.43 30.83
C ILE A 37 -42.10 2.56 31.84
N SER A 38 -42.34 2.18 33.10
CA SER A 38 -42.41 3.10 34.25
C SER A 38 -41.00 3.55 34.67
N PRO A 39 -40.76 4.83 34.98
CA PRO A 39 -39.49 5.26 35.56
C PRO A 39 -39.59 5.20 37.09
N THR A 40 -38.93 4.23 37.71
CA THR A 40 -38.58 4.29 39.14
C THR A 40 -37.09 4.11 39.27
N THR A 41 -36.36 5.22 39.17
CA THR A 41 -34.91 5.24 39.42
C THR A 41 -34.68 5.99 40.72
N THR A 42 -34.63 5.27 41.84
CA THR A 42 -34.01 5.78 43.07
C THR A 42 -32.51 5.82 42.83
N ALA A 43 -31.99 6.97 42.42
CA ALA A 43 -30.55 7.17 42.23
C ALA A 43 -29.85 7.16 43.59
N LYS A 44 -29.06 6.11 43.86
CA LYS A 44 -28.08 6.13 44.95
C LYS A 44 -26.83 6.86 44.46
N PRO A 45 -26.20 7.73 45.28
CA PRO A 45 -24.95 8.36 44.88
C PRO A 45 -23.84 7.31 44.75
N MET A 46 -23.29 7.13 43.55
CA MET A 46 -22.07 6.36 43.34
C MET A 46 -20.86 7.18 43.75
N SER A 47 -20.18 6.75 44.81
CA SER A 47 -18.85 7.24 45.16
C SER A 47 -17.82 6.54 44.28
N ILE A 48 -17.28 7.23 43.28
CA ILE A 48 -16.13 6.72 42.51
C ILE A 48 -14.88 6.95 43.36
N LYS A 49 -14.29 5.87 43.89
CA LYS A 49 -12.98 5.90 44.53
C LYS A 49 -11.93 5.55 43.47
N CYS A 50 -11.11 6.52 43.10
CA CYS A 50 -9.94 6.27 42.26
C CYS A 50 -8.85 5.59 43.12
N ALA A 51 -8.52 4.34 42.82
CA ALA A 51 -7.33 3.68 43.33
C ALA A 51 -6.28 3.66 42.22
N ALA A 52 -5.18 4.39 42.38
CA ALA A 52 -4.03 4.30 41.50
C ALA A 52 -3.18 3.10 41.96
N THR A 53 -3.50 1.91 41.46
CA THR A 53 -2.60 0.77 41.55
C THR A 53 -1.49 1.00 40.53
N THR A 54 -0.35 1.50 40.99
CA THR A 54 0.88 1.47 40.20
C THR A 54 1.36 0.02 40.14
N THR A 55 0.82 -0.74 39.19
CA THR A 55 1.45 -1.97 38.76
C THR A 55 2.77 -1.58 38.08
N PRO A 56 3.95 -2.03 38.54
CA PRO A 56 5.16 -1.83 37.77
C PRO A 56 4.95 -2.50 36.42
N ILE A 57 5.01 -1.72 35.34
CA ILE A 57 5.15 -2.27 33.99
C ILE A 57 6.53 -2.93 33.97
N GLN A 58 6.55 -4.25 34.15
CA GLN A 58 7.70 -5.04 33.76
C GLN A 58 7.66 -5.10 32.24
N ASP A 59 8.51 -4.30 31.61
CA ASP A 59 8.79 -4.36 30.18
C ASP A 59 9.31 -5.76 29.84
N LEU A 60 8.39 -6.67 29.53
CA LEU A 60 8.67 -7.90 28.81
C LEU A 60 8.91 -7.52 27.34
N ARG A 61 10.09 -6.98 27.05
CA ARG A 61 10.60 -6.95 25.67
C ARG A 61 11.97 -7.62 25.61
N PRO A 62 12.08 -8.78 24.95
CA PRO A 62 13.37 -9.29 24.54
C PRO A 62 13.81 -8.48 23.31
N ASN A 63 14.67 -7.49 23.49
CA ASN A 63 15.38 -6.86 22.38
C ASN A 63 16.84 -7.34 22.40
N PRO A 64 17.27 -8.23 21.48
CA PRO A 64 18.67 -8.53 21.23
C PRO A 64 19.37 -7.31 20.59
N PRO A 65 20.71 -7.31 20.48
CA PRO A 65 21.52 -6.10 20.64
C PRO A 65 21.39 -5.18 19.42
N GLU A 66 20.52 -4.17 19.52
CA GLU A 66 20.69 -2.97 18.72
C GLU A 66 22.04 -2.35 19.09
N SER A 67 22.80 -1.90 18.08
CA SER A 67 24.07 -1.22 18.30
C SER A 67 23.84 -0.01 19.19
N GLN A 68 24.37 -0.05 20.42
CA GLN A 68 24.16 0.96 21.47
C GLN A 68 24.57 2.38 21.04
N ASP A 69 25.32 2.51 19.95
CA ASP A 69 25.82 3.77 19.39
C ASP A 69 24.90 4.40 18.33
N ARG A 70 23.82 3.72 17.91
CA ARG A 70 22.96 4.22 16.83
C ARG A 70 21.91 5.21 17.33
N VAL A 71 21.90 6.41 16.75
CA VAL A 71 20.91 7.45 17.08
C VAL A 71 19.53 7.15 16.51
N PHE A 72 18.48 7.57 17.23
CA PHE A 72 17.12 7.61 16.69
C PHE A 72 16.97 8.77 15.70
N ASN A 73 17.06 8.47 14.41
CA ASN A 73 16.93 9.46 13.34
C ASN A 73 15.46 9.64 12.92
N PHE A 74 14.84 10.75 13.34
CA PHE A 74 13.48 11.17 12.96
C PHE A 74 13.44 12.21 11.82
N ALA A 75 14.51 12.35 11.03
CA ALA A 75 14.55 13.28 9.90
C ALA A 75 13.46 12.97 8.86
N ALA A 76 12.91 14.03 8.24
CA ALA A 76 11.83 13.92 7.26
C ALA A 76 12.28 13.47 5.86
N GLY A 77 13.58 13.55 5.55
CA GLY A 77 14.13 13.26 4.23
C GLY A 77 15.47 13.95 3.99
N PRO A 78 16.56 13.23 3.67
CA PRO A 78 16.71 11.77 3.72
C PRO A 78 16.37 11.17 5.09
N ALA A 79 15.93 9.91 5.12
CA ALA A 79 15.36 9.25 6.31
C ALA A 79 16.16 8.01 6.74
N ASN A 80 15.77 7.42 7.87
CA ASN A 80 16.43 6.24 8.45
C ASN A 80 16.25 4.97 7.57
N LEU A 81 17.31 4.17 7.42
CA LEU A 81 17.29 2.88 6.71
C LEU A 81 17.38 1.69 7.69
N PRO A 82 16.78 0.52 7.39
CA PRO A 82 16.93 -0.67 8.24
C PRO A 82 18.39 -1.10 8.46
N GLU A 83 18.76 -1.50 9.68
CA GLU A 83 20.15 -1.88 10.03
C GLU A 83 20.67 -3.07 9.21
N ASN A 84 19.83 -4.07 8.99
CA ASN A 84 20.18 -5.24 8.20
C ASN A 84 20.55 -4.88 6.75
N VAL A 85 19.88 -3.89 6.15
CA VAL A 85 20.18 -3.39 4.80
C VAL A 85 21.54 -2.70 4.78
N LEU A 86 21.82 -1.84 5.77
CA LEU A 86 23.11 -1.15 5.89
C LEU A 86 24.27 -2.14 6.07
N LYS A 87 24.13 -3.10 6.99
CA LYS A 87 25.14 -4.15 7.21
C LYS A 87 25.36 -5.00 5.95
N LYS A 88 24.28 -5.32 5.22
CA LYS A 88 24.39 -6.08 3.97
C LYS A 88 25.13 -5.28 2.90
N ALA A 89 24.75 -4.03 2.69
CA ALA A 89 25.43 -3.14 1.75
C ALA A 89 26.92 -2.97 2.10
N GLN A 90 27.23 -2.76 3.39
CA GLN A 90 28.61 -2.68 3.88
C GLN A 90 29.40 -3.96 3.55
N SER A 91 28.85 -5.13 3.82
CA SER A 91 29.52 -6.42 3.61
C SER A 91 29.82 -6.71 2.13
N GLU A 92 29.02 -6.17 1.21
CA GLU A 92 29.13 -6.42 -0.23
C GLU A 92 29.75 -5.23 -1.00
N LEU A 93 30.12 -4.15 -0.30
CA LEU A 93 30.52 -2.89 -0.95
C LEU A 93 31.80 -3.05 -1.78
N TYR A 94 32.78 -3.81 -1.29
CA TYR A 94 34.07 -3.98 -1.95
C TYR A 94 34.04 -5.02 -3.07
N ASN A 95 33.38 -6.16 -2.84
CA ASN A 95 33.22 -7.21 -3.82
C ASN A 95 31.81 -7.77 -3.73
N TRP A 96 30.96 -7.36 -4.66
CA TRP A 96 29.58 -7.79 -4.66
C TRP A 96 29.49 -9.22 -5.17
N ARG A 97 29.11 -10.15 -4.27
CA ARG A 97 28.84 -11.57 -4.57
C ARG A 97 29.94 -12.29 -5.37
N GLY A 98 31.20 -11.92 -5.15
CA GLY A 98 32.33 -12.56 -5.84
C GLY A 98 32.52 -12.11 -7.30
N SER A 99 31.85 -11.02 -7.73
CA SER A 99 32.05 -10.44 -9.06
C SER A 99 33.44 -9.84 -9.28
N GLY A 100 34.19 -9.61 -8.20
CA GLY A 100 35.51 -8.99 -8.24
C GLY A 100 35.47 -7.46 -8.29
N MET A 101 34.29 -6.84 -8.15
CA MET A 101 34.12 -5.38 -8.16
C MET A 101 32.96 -4.93 -7.27
N SER A 102 32.94 -3.64 -6.94
CA SER A 102 31.81 -2.99 -6.28
C SER A 102 30.61 -2.84 -7.23
N VAL A 103 29.39 -2.81 -6.68
CA VAL A 103 28.19 -2.43 -7.45
C VAL A 103 28.35 -1.05 -8.09
N MET A 104 29.08 -0.13 -7.43
CA MET A 104 29.32 1.22 -7.93
C MET A 104 30.20 1.27 -9.19
N GLU A 105 30.96 0.21 -9.45
CA GLU A 105 31.89 0.10 -10.58
C GLU A 105 31.31 -0.75 -11.72
N MET A 106 30.19 -1.42 -11.48
CA MET A 106 29.54 -2.26 -12.49
C MET A 106 28.98 -1.43 -13.63
N SER A 107 29.14 -1.93 -14.85
CA SER A 107 28.41 -1.39 -16.00
C SER A 107 26.90 -1.56 -15.79
N HIS A 108 26.14 -0.49 -16.01
CA HIS A 108 24.67 -0.52 -15.99
C HIS A 108 24.06 -1.46 -17.05
N ARG A 109 24.85 -1.90 -18.03
CA ARG A 109 24.45 -2.87 -19.07
C ARG A 109 24.99 -4.28 -18.79
N GLY A 110 25.80 -4.44 -17.74
CA GLY A 110 26.35 -5.72 -17.33
C GLY A 110 25.27 -6.64 -16.79
N LYS A 111 25.53 -7.95 -16.84
CA LYS A 111 24.61 -8.98 -16.34
C LYS A 111 24.36 -8.85 -14.84
N GLU A 112 25.38 -8.46 -14.09
CA GLU A 112 25.35 -8.27 -12.63
C GLU A 112 24.37 -7.16 -12.28
N PHE A 113 24.56 -5.95 -12.82
CA PHE A 113 23.65 -4.83 -12.57
C PHE A 113 22.25 -5.09 -13.11
N SER A 114 22.12 -5.72 -14.28
CA SER A 114 20.82 -6.09 -14.86
C SER A 114 20.03 -7.00 -13.90
N SER A 115 20.71 -7.95 -13.24
CA SER A 115 20.07 -8.81 -12.25
C SER A 115 19.57 -8.03 -11.01
N ILE A 116 20.30 -6.99 -10.59
CA ILE A 116 19.93 -6.14 -9.45
C ILE A 116 18.67 -5.35 -9.77
N ILE A 117 18.65 -4.65 -10.90
CA ILE A 117 17.53 -3.78 -11.28
C ILE A 117 16.26 -4.58 -11.60
N GLN A 118 16.39 -5.72 -12.26
CA GLN A 118 15.25 -6.63 -12.53
C GLN A 118 14.68 -7.20 -11.23
N LYS A 119 15.54 -7.56 -10.28
CA LYS A 119 15.07 -8.05 -8.99
C LYS A 119 14.37 -6.94 -8.20
N ALA A 120 14.92 -5.72 -8.20
CA ALA A 120 14.28 -4.58 -7.55
C ALA A 120 12.91 -4.25 -8.16
N GLU A 121 12.77 -4.27 -9.49
CA GLU A 121 11.47 -4.13 -10.16
C GLU A 121 10.50 -5.24 -9.76
N SER A 122 10.94 -6.49 -9.81
CA SER A 122 10.11 -7.65 -9.45
C SER A 122 9.61 -7.55 -8.01
N ASP A 123 10.50 -7.24 -7.06
CA ASP A 123 10.15 -7.11 -5.65
C ASP A 123 9.13 -5.97 -5.43
N LEU A 124 9.32 -4.83 -6.10
CA LEU A 124 8.38 -3.71 -6.04
C LEU A 124 7.01 -4.09 -6.61
N ARG A 125 6.98 -4.77 -7.76
CA ARG A 125 5.74 -5.27 -8.38
C ARG A 125 5.01 -6.24 -7.46
N THR A 126 5.73 -7.15 -6.81
CA THR A 126 5.14 -8.11 -5.86
C THR A 126 4.60 -7.40 -4.62
N LEU A 127 5.35 -6.46 -4.03
CA LEU A 127 4.93 -5.76 -2.81
C LEU A 127 3.68 -4.90 -3.01
N LEU A 128 3.58 -4.24 -4.18
CA LEU A 128 2.50 -3.31 -4.49
C LEU A 128 1.42 -3.92 -5.40
N ASN A 129 1.54 -5.20 -5.76
CA ASN A 129 0.66 -5.89 -6.72
C ASN A 129 0.48 -5.12 -8.04
N ILE A 130 1.59 -4.64 -8.63
CA ILE A 130 1.56 -3.83 -9.86
C ILE A 130 1.26 -4.75 -11.07
N PRO A 131 0.18 -4.49 -11.82
CA PRO A 131 -0.17 -5.27 -13.01
C PRO A 131 0.85 -5.16 -14.16
N GLN A 132 0.79 -6.09 -15.12
CA GLN A 132 1.76 -6.18 -16.22
C GLN A 132 1.63 -5.02 -17.23
N GLU A 133 0.45 -4.43 -17.36
CA GLU A 133 0.19 -3.30 -18.23
C GLU A 133 0.84 -1.99 -17.77
N TYR A 134 1.34 -1.92 -16.53
CA TYR A 134 2.07 -0.78 -16.00
C TYR A 134 3.59 -0.99 -16.14
N SER A 135 4.29 0.10 -16.43
CA SER A 135 5.76 0.15 -16.47
C SER A 135 6.33 0.75 -15.18
N VAL A 136 7.42 0.18 -14.68
CA VAL A 136 8.19 0.71 -13.54
C VAL A 136 9.43 1.40 -14.08
N LEU A 137 9.65 2.66 -13.70
CA LEU A 137 10.80 3.45 -14.14
C LEU A 137 11.62 3.92 -12.94
N PHE A 138 12.93 3.73 -12.99
CA PHE A 138 13.88 4.27 -12.02
C PHE A 138 14.48 5.56 -12.57
N LEU A 139 14.02 6.70 -12.04
CA LEU A 139 14.43 8.02 -12.49
C LEU A 139 15.26 8.73 -11.42
N GLN A 140 16.19 9.58 -11.86
CA GLN A 140 16.85 10.52 -10.95
C GLN A 140 15.82 11.51 -10.40
N ALA A 141 15.95 11.87 -9.14
CA ALA A 141 15.07 12.85 -8.50
C ALA A 141 15.10 14.19 -9.24
N ALA A 142 13.95 14.87 -9.26
CA ALA A 142 13.84 16.22 -9.80
C ALA A 142 14.71 17.18 -8.97
N PRO A 143 15.37 18.17 -9.63
CA PRO A 143 16.11 19.18 -8.91
C PRO A 143 15.17 19.97 -7.98
N PRO A 144 15.67 20.45 -6.82
CA PRO A 144 14.88 21.33 -5.97
C PRO A 144 14.48 22.58 -6.77
N PRO A 145 13.36 23.24 -6.41
CA PRO A 145 12.95 24.46 -7.07
C PRO A 145 14.11 25.45 -7.09
N SER A 146 14.58 25.79 -8.29
CA SER A 146 15.68 26.73 -8.46
C SER A 146 15.24 28.08 -7.90
N SER A 147 15.93 28.57 -6.87
CA SER A 147 15.77 29.96 -6.43
C SER A 147 15.91 30.90 -7.64
N PRO A 148 15.13 31.99 -7.72
CA PRO A 148 15.27 32.94 -8.81
C PRO A 148 16.68 33.51 -8.76
N ARG A 149 17.51 33.14 -9.74
CA ARG A 149 18.82 33.77 -9.94
C ARG A 149 18.56 35.22 -10.33
N SER A 150 18.84 36.16 -9.44
CA SER A 150 19.11 37.54 -9.86
C SER A 150 20.38 37.48 -10.72
N ARG A 151 20.22 37.74 -12.02
CA ARG A 151 21.36 38.09 -12.88
C ARG A 151 21.74 39.54 -12.64
#